data_AF-A0A9D9YP49-F1
#
_entry.id   AF-A0A9D9YP49-F1
#
_cell.length_a   1.000
_cell.length_b   1.000
_cell.length_c   1.000
_cell.angle_alpha   90.00
_cell.angle_beta   90.00
_cell.angle_gamma   90.00
#
_symmetry.space_group_name_H-M   'P 1'
#
loop_
_entity.id
_entity.type
_entity.pdbx_description
1 polymer ?
#
loop_
_entity_poly.entity_id
_entity_poly.type
_entity_poly.pdbx_seq_one_letter_code
_entity_poly.pdbx_strand_id
1 'polypeptide(L)'
;MNKNTQSDTIEGLEQWKLFIEGSDDAYAWIYTQYIHQLYQYGCRFCVDSEIVKDCIQNIFINIYQNKEKLTTPNNLKVYLMSALRYALFNTLNKNHLHNTYITNTVFDFDLSVEEQFIASEDERVQKSTIAHLLNTLSPRQREIIYYRFYEDLKYDEICRLMDLNYQSAYNLLQRSLTKLRESSGISLLLFIQINTLCIKNFIFCE
;
A
#
# COMPACT_ATOMS: atom_id res chain seq x y z
N MET A 1 3.54 9.01 17.11
CA MET A 1 2.46 10.01 17.27
C MET A 1 2.30 10.71 15.94
N ASN A 2 1.19 10.51 15.23
CA ASN A 2 0.94 11.15 13.93
C ASN A 2 -0.38 11.93 14.03
N LYS A 3 -0.31 13.23 14.31
CA LYS A 3 -1.49 14.08 14.43
C LYS A 3 -2.10 14.42 13.05
N ASN A 4 -1.34 14.24 11.96
CA ASN A 4 -1.80 14.56 10.60
C ASN A 4 -2.67 13.46 9.99
N THR A 5 -2.29 12.18 10.11
CA THR A 5 -3.06 11.06 9.52
C THR A 5 -4.48 10.93 10.08
N GLN A 6 -4.70 11.31 11.34
CA GLN A 6 -6.02 11.27 11.96
C GLN A 6 -6.93 12.40 11.48
N SER A 7 -6.35 13.57 11.19
CA SER A 7 -7.06 14.71 10.60
C SER A 7 -7.53 14.38 9.18
N ASP A 8 -6.62 13.84 8.35
CA ASP A 8 -6.92 13.46 6.96
C ASP A 8 -7.98 12.35 6.89
N THR A 9 -7.99 11.44 7.86
CA THR A 9 -9.00 10.37 7.93
C THR A 9 -10.38 10.94 8.30
N ILE A 10 -10.46 11.91 9.20
CA ILE A 10 -11.74 12.53 9.60
C ILE A 10 -12.28 13.38 8.46
N GLU A 11 -11.45 14.24 7.86
CA GLU A 11 -11.84 15.11 6.75
C GLU A 11 -12.32 14.29 5.54
N GLY A 12 -11.61 13.20 5.19
CA GLY A 12 -12.05 12.31 4.12
C GLY A 12 -13.43 11.68 4.37
N LEU A 13 -13.74 11.31 5.62
CA LEU A 13 -15.05 10.75 5.98
C LEU A 13 -16.17 11.79 5.95
N GLU A 14 -15.87 13.04 6.30
CA GLU A 14 -16.83 14.15 6.18
C GLU A 14 -17.16 14.44 4.73
N GLN A 15 -16.14 14.53 3.87
CA GLN A 15 -16.33 14.72 2.43
C GLN A 15 -17.11 13.54 1.82
N TRP A 16 -16.85 12.31 2.26
CA TRP A 16 -17.62 11.14 1.82
C TRP A 16 -19.11 11.24 2.15
N LYS A 17 -19.46 11.74 3.33
CA LYS A 17 -20.87 11.95 3.72
C LYS A 17 -21.52 13.02 2.86
N LEU A 18 -20.85 14.16 2.66
CA LEU A 18 -21.35 15.24 1.79
C LEU A 18 -21.56 14.75 0.35
N PHE A 19 -20.66 13.89 -0.14
CA PHE A 19 -20.81 13.26 -1.44
C PHE A 19 -22.06 12.36 -1.51
N ILE A 20 -22.30 11.51 -0.51
CA ILE A 20 -23.51 10.67 -0.44
C ILE A 20 -24.77 11.55 -0.40
N GLU A 21 -24.72 12.69 0.28
CA GLU A 21 -25.81 13.68 0.34
C GLU A 21 -26.01 14.46 -0.98
N GLY A 22 -25.11 14.28 -1.95
CA GLY A 22 -25.25 14.82 -3.31
C GLY A 22 -24.31 15.97 -3.67
N SER A 23 -23.28 16.25 -2.86
CA SER A 23 -22.27 17.26 -3.18
C SER A 23 -21.25 16.75 -4.20
N ASP A 24 -21.29 17.31 -5.41
CA ASP A 24 -20.30 17.02 -6.46
C ASP A 24 -18.92 17.62 -6.14
N ASP A 25 -18.87 18.73 -5.40
CA ASP A 25 -17.62 19.34 -4.93
C ASP A 25 -16.89 18.39 -3.97
N ALA A 26 -17.64 17.71 -3.10
CA ALA A 26 -17.07 16.72 -2.18
C ALA A 26 -16.50 15.52 -2.94
N TYR A 27 -17.17 15.06 -4.00
CA TYR A 27 -16.63 14.03 -4.88
C TYR A 27 -15.33 14.46 -5.56
N ALA A 28 -15.30 15.68 -6.12
CA ALA A 28 -14.11 16.23 -6.76
C ALA A 28 -12.94 16.36 -5.79
N TRP A 29 -13.21 16.76 -4.54
CA TRP A 29 -12.21 16.79 -3.48
C TRP A 29 -11.65 15.38 -3.21
N ILE A 30 -12.51 14.38 -3.00
CA ILE A 30 -12.08 13.00 -2.72
C ILE A 30 -11.23 12.46 -3.88
N TYR A 31 -11.67 12.70 -5.12
CA TYR A 31 -10.90 12.32 -6.29
C TYR A 31 -9.50 12.94 -6.27
N THR A 32 -9.42 14.26 -6.10
CA THR A 32 -8.15 15.00 -6.14
C THR A 32 -7.21 14.60 -5.00
N GLN A 33 -7.73 14.32 -3.81
CA GLN A 33 -6.91 13.93 -2.66
C GLN A 33 -6.34 12.52 -2.79
N TYR A 34 -7.12 11.57 -3.29
CA TYR A 34 -6.73 10.15 -3.28
C TYR A 34 -6.15 9.65 -4.60
N ILE A 35 -6.37 10.31 -5.73
CA ILE A 35 -5.93 9.84 -7.05
C ILE A 35 -4.42 9.55 -7.10
N HIS A 36 -3.60 10.46 -6.60
CA HIS A 36 -2.15 10.32 -6.63
C HIS A 36 -1.68 9.17 -5.72
N GLN A 37 -2.22 9.09 -4.50
CA GLN A 37 -1.88 8.03 -3.55
C GLN A 37 -2.29 6.66 -4.08
N LEU A 38 -3.47 6.55 -4.69
CA LEU A 38 -3.97 5.32 -5.31
C LEU A 38 -3.13 4.92 -6.52
N TYR A 39 -2.72 5.87 -7.35
CA TYR A 39 -1.85 5.61 -8.50
C TYR A 39 -0.49 5.06 -8.05
N GLN A 40 0.19 5.73 -7.11
CA GLN A 40 1.44 5.25 -6.54
C GLN A 40 1.29 3.85 -5.93
N TYR A 41 0.25 3.65 -5.13
CA TYR A 41 -0.05 2.34 -4.56
C TYR A 41 -0.26 1.29 -5.65
N GLY A 42 -1.09 1.55 -6.67
CA GLY A 42 -1.37 0.61 -7.76
C GLY A 42 -0.14 0.23 -8.57
N CYS A 43 0.74 1.19 -8.87
CA CYS A 43 2.00 0.97 -9.59
C CYS A 43 2.97 0.05 -8.82
N ARG A 44 2.88 -0.04 -7.49
CA ARG A 44 3.66 -1.01 -6.71
C ARG A 44 3.24 -2.47 -6.97
N PHE A 45 2.01 -2.71 -7.42
CA PHE A 45 1.48 -4.06 -7.65
C PHE A 45 1.31 -4.41 -9.14
N CYS A 46 1.24 -3.41 -10.01
CA CYS A 46 1.06 -3.56 -11.44
C CYS A 46 2.06 -2.68 -12.21
N VAL A 47 2.83 -3.31 -13.10
CA VAL A 47 3.84 -2.64 -13.94
C VAL A 47 3.19 -1.75 -15.00
N ASP A 48 2.03 -2.17 -15.53
CA ASP A 48 1.32 -1.43 -16.55
C ASP A 48 0.53 -0.29 -15.90
N SER A 49 1.07 0.92 -16.00
CA SER A 49 0.46 2.10 -15.41
C SER A 49 -0.88 2.50 -16.05
N GLU A 50 -1.15 2.08 -17.28
CA GLU A 50 -2.45 2.33 -17.94
C GLU A 50 -3.54 1.46 -17.32
N ILE A 51 -3.23 0.19 -17.02
CA ILE A 51 -4.14 -0.69 -16.26
C ILE A 51 -4.48 -0.08 -14.90
N VAL A 52 -3.48 0.53 -14.22
CA VAL A 52 -3.71 1.19 -12.93
C VAL A 52 -4.65 2.39 -13.08
N LYS A 53 -4.41 3.28 -14.05
CA LYS A 53 -5.26 4.44 -14.33
C LYS A 53 -6.69 4.03 -14.65
N ASP A 54 -6.87 3.05 -15.53
CA ASP A 54 -8.17 2.51 -15.89
C ASP A 54 -8.91 1.93 -14.69
N CYS A 55 -8.21 1.18 -13.82
CA CYS A 55 -8.81 0.65 -12.61
C CYS A 55 -9.27 1.77 -11.67
N ILE A 56 -8.45 2.80 -11.47
CA ILE A 56 -8.81 3.93 -10.62
C ILE A 56 -10.01 4.69 -11.20
N GLN A 57 -9.99 4.98 -12.51
CA GLN A 57 -11.10 5.66 -13.18
C GLN A 57 -12.40 4.87 -13.02
N ASN A 58 -12.36 3.56 -13.25
CA ASN A 58 -13.52 2.68 -13.07
C ASN A 58 -14.04 2.67 -11.64
N ILE A 59 -13.17 2.72 -10.63
CA ILE A 59 -13.59 2.79 -9.21
C ILE A 59 -14.36 4.07 -8.96
N PHE A 60 -13.82 5.21 -9.36
CA PHE A 60 -14.46 6.51 -9.15
C PHE A 60 -15.77 6.64 -9.92
N ILE A 61 -15.84 6.16 -11.17
CA ILE A 61 -17.11 6.08 -11.93
C ILE A 61 -18.13 5.23 -11.18
N ASN A 62 -17.74 4.04 -10.70
CA ASN A 62 -18.64 3.16 -9.95
C ASN A 62 -19.11 3.78 -8.63
N ILE A 63 -18.23 4.47 -7.91
CA ILE A 63 -18.58 5.21 -6.69
C ILE A 63 -19.63 6.27 -7.01
N TYR A 64 -19.40 7.07 -8.05
CA TYR A 64 -20.33 8.12 -8.46
C TYR A 64 -21.70 7.56 -8.86
N GLN A 65 -21.72 6.53 -9.71
CA GLN A 65 -22.96 5.93 -10.22
C GLN A 65 -23.78 5.21 -9.14
N ASN A 66 -23.12 4.67 -8.12
CA ASN A 66 -23.77 3.89 -7.07
C ASN A 66 -23.91 4.65 -5.73
N LYS A 67 -23.81 5.99 -5.74
CA LYS A 67 -23.76 6.82 -4.53
C LYS A 67 -24.85 6.51 -3.50
N GLU A 68 -26.07 6.22 -3.94
CA GLU A 68 -27.22 5.91 -3.09
C GLU A 68 -27.10 4.60 -2.31
N LYS A 69 -26.26 3.67 -2.79
CA LYS A 69 -26.05 2.35 -2.17
C LYS A 69 -24.80 2.31 -1.29
N LEU A 70 -24.01 3.38 -1.28
CA LEU A 70 -22.76 3.44 -0.54
C LEU A 70 -23.04 3.67 0.94
N THR A 71 -22.25 3.00 1.78
CA THR A 71 -22.20 3.24 3.22
C THR A 71 -20.93 4.00 3.54
N THR A 72 -20.92 4.69 4.68
CA THR A 72 -19.71 5.37 5.15
C THR A 72 -18.70 4.32 5.61
N PRO A 73 -17.50 4.23 5.00
CA PRO A 73 -16.47 3.30 5.45
C PRO A 73 -15.88 3.76 6.79
N ASN A 74 -15.24 2.84 7.52
CA ASN A 74 -14.52 3.21 8.75
C ASN A 74 -13.24 4.00 8.46
N ASN A 75 -12.62 3.74 7.31
CA ASN A 75 -11.43 4.44 6.83
C ASN A 75 -11.53 4.52 5.30
N LEU A 76 -11.66 5.74 4.78
CA LEU A 76 -11.85 5.98 3.35
C LEU A 76 -10.63 5.55 2.53
N LYS A 77 -9.42 5.82 3.03
CA LYS A 77 -8.18 5.41 2.36
C LYS A 77 -8.12 3.89 2.20
N VAL A 78 -8.37 3.16 3.29
CA VAL A 78 -8.37 1.69 3.27
C VAL A 78 -9.45 1.16 2.34
N TYR A 79 -10.64 1.76 2.34
CA TYR A 79 -11.71 1.39 1.43
C TYR A 79 -11.29 1.53 -0.05
N LEU A 80 -10.75 2.68 -0.43
CA LEU A 80 -10.30 2.95 -1.81
C LEU A 80 -9.13 2.05 -2.23
N MET A 81 -8.15 1.83 -1.35
CA MET A 81 -7.03 0.91 -1.61
C MET A 81 -7.51 -0.54 -1.76
N SER A 82 -8.50 -0.96 -0.97
CA SER A 82 -9.12 -2.29 -1.08
C SER A 82 -9.85 -2.45 -2.42
N ALA A 83 -10.62 -1.43 -2.82
CA ALA A 83 -11.30 -1.42 -4.11
C ALA A 83 -10.31 -1.50 -5.28
N LEU A 84 -9.22 -0.74 -5.21
CA LEU A 84 -8.16 -0.76 -6.23
C LEU A 84 -7.44 -2.10 -6.27
N ARG A 85 -7.10 -2.68 -5.12
CA ARG A 85 -6.51 -4.01 -5.04
C ARG A 85 -7.37 -5.04 -5.74
N TYR A 86 -8.67 -5.05 -5.41
CA TYR A 86 -9.64 -5.97 -6.01
C TYR A 86 -9.76 -5.76 -7.52
N ALA A 87 -9.86 -4.51 -7.97
CA ALA A 87 -9.94 -4.16 -9.39
C ALA A 87 -8.70 -4.66 -10.15
N LEU A 88 -7.50 -4.37 -9.64
CA LEU A 88 -6.24 -4.83 -10.23
C LEU A 88 -6.16 -6.36 -10.28
N PHE A 89 -6.53 -7.04 -9.20
CA PHE A 89 -6.50 -8.50 -9.14
C PHE A 89 -7.46 -9.12 -10.15
N ASN A 90 -8.68 -8.58 -10.25
CA ASN A 90 -9.69 -9.03 -11.19
C ASN A 90 -9.25 -8.80 -12.65
N THR A 91 -8.72 -7.62 -12.97
CA THR A 91 -8.25 -7.28 -14.33
C THR A 91 -7.05 -8.14 -14.73
N LEU A 92 -6.06 -8.31 -13.84
CA LEU A 92 -4.86 -9.10 -14.13
C LEU A 92 -5.16 -10.60 -14.24
N ASN A 93 -6.11 -11.13 -13.45
CA ASN A 93 -6.58 -12.51 -13.61
C ASN A 93 -7.32 -12.72 -14.92
N LYS A 94 -8.20 -11.79 -15.32
CA LYS A 94 -8.94 -11.85 -16.60
C LYS A 94 -8.01 -11.85 -17.81
N ASN A 95 -6.90 -11.12 -17.73
CA ASN A 95 -5.92 -11.04 -18.81
C ASN A 95 -4.95 -12.25 -18.84
N HIS A 96 -5.15 -13.27 -17.98
CA HIS A 96 -4.22 -14.39 -17.77
C HIS A 96 -2.79 -13.95 -17.37
N LEU A 97 -2.66 -12.72 -16.88
CA LEU A 97 -1.42 -12.11 -16.38
C LEU A 97 -1.23 -12.40 -14.89
N HIS A 98 -1.57 -13.61 -14.45
CA HIS A 98 -1.48 -14.00 -13.03
C HIS A 98 -0.03 -13.92 -12.52
N ASN A 99 0.93 -14.21 -13.42
CA ASN A 99 2.37 -14.01 -13.22
C ASN A 99 2.82 -12.56 -13.47
N THR A 100 1.92 -11.58 -13.46
CA THR A 100 2.25 -10.14 -13.52
C THR A 100 1.70 -9.41 -12.30
N TYR A 101 0.76 -10.03 -11.58
CA TYR A 101 0.45 -9.62 -10.21
C TYR A 101 1.68 -9.91 -9.35
N ILE A 102 2.49 -8.86 -9.13
CA ILE A 102 3.61 -8.86 -8.19
C ILE A 102 4.85 -9.68 -8.63
N THR A 103 5.10 -9.87 -9.93
CA THR A 103 6.37 -10.48 -10.39
C THR A 103 7.51 -9.49 -10.53
N ASN A 104 7.20 -8.21 -10.75
CA ASN A 104 8.16 -7.13 -10.69
C ASN A 104 7.72 -6.09 -9.67
N THR A 105 7.50 -6.50 -8.42
CA THR A 105 7.85 -5.60 -7.32
C THR A 105 9.37 -5.49 -7.32
N VAL A 106 9.92 -4.79 -8.30
CA VAL A 106 11.02 -3.93 -7.94
C VAL A 106 10.34 -3.01 -6.94
N PHE A 107 10.62 -3.21 -5.65
CA PHE A 107 10.63 -2.08 -4.73
C PHE A 107 11.75 -1.19 -5.28
N ASP A 108 11.54 -0.60 -6.45
CA ASP A 108 12.13 0.66 -6.79
C ASP A 108 11.40 1.54 -5.78
N PHE A 109 12.06 1.71 -4.64
CA PHE A 109 12.12 3.06 -4.11
C PHE A 109 12.53 3.88 -5.32
N ASP A 110 11.53 4.46 -6.02
CA ASP A 110 11.72 5.27 -7.20
C ASP A 110 12.88 6.20 -6.87
N LEU A 111 14.05 5.87 -7.38
CA LEU A 111 15.11 6.82 -7.44
C LEU A 111 14.74 7.60 -8.68
N SER A 112 14.32 8.85 -8.48
CA SER A 112 14.58 9.83 -9.51
C SER A 112 16.04 9.70 -9.92
N VAL A 113 16.34 9.87 -11.20
CA VAL A 113 17.72 9.77 -11.71
C VAL A 113 18.65 10.74 -10.94
N GLU A 114 18.07 11.80 -10.39
CA GLU A 114 18.69 12.74 -9.46
C GLU A 114 19.14 12.10 -8.12
N GLU A 115 18.34 11.25 -7.48
CA GLU A 115 18.71 10.62 -6.20
C GLU A 115 19.80 9.54 -6.33
N GLN A 116 19.92 8.91 -7.50
CA GLN A 116 21.03 7.98 -7.79
C GLN A 116 22.39 8.65 -7.84
N PHE A 117 22.43 9.95 -8.18
CA PHE A 117 23.65 10.74 -8.23
C PHE A 117 24.07 11.29 -6.87
N ILE A 118 23.12 11.41 -5.93
CA ILE A 118 23.31 12.02 -4.61
C ILE A 118 23.50 10.97 -3.49
N ALA A 119 22.97 9.75 -3.68
CA ALA A 119 23.04 8.69 -2.68
C ALA A 119 24.48 8.25 -2.38
N SER A 120 24.81 8.15 -1.08
CA SER A 120 26.09 7.61 -0.62
C SER A 120 26.25 6.12 -0.99
N GLU A 121 27.49 5.62 -1.10
CA GLU A 121 27.76 4.20 -1.34
C GLU A 121 27.10 3.30 -0.27
N ASP A 122 27.07 3.75 0.98
CA ASP A 122 26.40 3.06 2.08
C ASP A 122 24.88 2.94 1.86
N GLU A 123 24.22 4.00 1.37
CA GLU A 123 22.79 3.96 1.03
C GLU A 123 22.51 2.99 -0.13
N ARG A 124 23.39 2.92 -1.13
CA ARG A 124 23.24 2.01 -2.29
C ARG A 124 23.38 0.56 -1.86
N VAL A 125 24.36 0.24 -1.02
CA VAL A 125 24.55 -1.09 -0.43
C VAL A 125 23.35 -1.47 0.45
N GLN A 126 22.82 -0.53 1.22
CA GLN A 126 21.68 -0.78 2.09
C GLN A 126 20.37 -1.01 1.31
N LYS A 127 20.11 -0.17 0.29
CA LYS A 127 18.95 -0.32 -0.61
C LYS A 127 18.99 -1.63 -1.39
N SER A 128 20.16 -2.00 -1.95
CA SER A 128 20.31 -3.27 -2.67
C SER A 128 20.10 -4.49 -1.77
N THR A 129 20.61 -4.45 -0.54
CA THR A 129 20.38 -5.49 0.47
C THR A 129 18.89 -5.66 0.76
N ILE A 130 18.14 -4.57 0.87
CA ILE A 130 16.71 -4.60 1.19
C ILE A 130 15.88 -5.07 0.00
N ALA A 131 16.19 -4.62 -1.21
CA ALA A 131 15.59 -5.16 -2.42
C ALA A 131 15.81 -6.68 -2.50
N HIS A 132 17.01 -7.16 -2.18
CA HIS A 132 17.30 -8.60 -2.13
C HIS A 132 16.45 -9.34 -1.08
N LEU A 133 16.36 -8.80 0.14
CA LEU A 133 15.56 -9.39 1.22
C LEU A 133 14.06 -9.44 0.88
N LEU A 134 13.50 -8.36 0.31
CA LEU A 134 12.11 -8.31 -0.12
C LEU A 134 11.83 -9.26 -1.29
N ASN A 135 12.80 -9.47 -2.18
CA ASN A 135 12.68 -10.45 -3.27
C ASN A 135 12.64 -11.90 -2.78
N THR A 136 13.12 -12.19 -1.56
CA THR A 136 12.93 -13.52 -0.97
C THR A 136 11.48 -13.81 -0.59
N LEU A 137 10.69 -12.77 -0.30
CA LEU A 137 9.30 -12.90 0.15
C LEU A 137 8.38 -13.26 -1.00
N SER A 138 7.30 -14.01 -0.70
CA SER A 138 6.22 -14.17 -1.68
C SER A 138 5.49 -12.83 -1.88
N PRO A 139 4.80 -12.65 -3.01
CA PRO A 139 3.94 -11.49 -3.26
C PRO A 139 3.07 -11.05 -2.07
N ARG A 140 2.36 -12.02 -1.47
CA ARG A 140 1.44 -11.78 -0.36
C ARG A 140 2.18 -11.41 0.93
N GLN A 141 3.40 -11.90 1.11
CA GLN A 141 4.26 -11.56 2.24
C GLN A 141 4.82 -10.14 2.12
N ARG A 142 5.27 -9.73 0.93
CA ARG A 142 5.68 -8.33 0.69
C ARG A 142 4.54 -7.36 0.95
N GLU A 143 3.35 -7.70 0.47
CA GLU A 143 2.16 -6.89 0.61
C GLU A 143 1.79 -6.63 2.08
N ILE A 144 1.77 -7.66 2.93
CA ILE A 144 1.45 -7.45 4.36
C ILE A 144 2.52 -6.63 5.09
N ILE A 145 3.79 -6.76 4.67
CA ILE A 145 4.89 -5.94 5.20
C ILE A 145 4.69 -4.48 4.79
N TYR A 146 4.36 -4.22 3.53
CA TYR A 146 4.03 -2.89 3.04
C TYR A 146 2.90 -2.26 3.87
N TYR A 147 1.77 -2.95 4.05
CA TYR A 147 0.66 -2.38 4.82
C TYR A 147 1.01 -2.11 6.28
N ARG A 148 1.73 -3.03 6.92
CA ARG A 148 2.04 -2.90 8.34
C ARG A 148 3.05 -1.79 8.62
N PHE A 149 4.03 -1.63 7.74
CA PHE A 149 5.21 -0.82 8.03
C PHE A 149 5.35 0.44 7.17
N TYR A 150 4.87 0.41 5.93
CA TYR A 150 4.83 1.59 5.05
C TYR A 150 3.56 2.40 5.29
N GLU A 151 2.41 1.74 5.28
CA GLU A 151 1.11 2.41 5.45
C GLU A 151 0.68 2.57 6.92
N ASP A 152 1.46 2.04 7.88
CA ASP A 152 1.18 2.00 9.33
C ASP A 152 -0.24 1.48 9.68
N LEU A 153 -0.78 0.56 8.87
CA LEU A 153 -2.12 0.03 9.05
C LEU A 153 -2.20 -0.89 10.27
N LYS A 154 -3.36 -0.85 10.93
CA LYS A 154 -3.70 -1.77 12.01
C LYS A 154 -4.11 -3.12 11.45
N TYR A 155 -4.06 -4.15 12.29
CA TYR A 155 -4.43 -5.51 11.88
C TYR A 155 -5.87 -5.60 11.34
N ASP A 156 -6.82 -4.85 11.91
CA ASP A 156 -8.21 -4.85 11.43
C ASP A 156 -8.33 -4.23 10.03
N GLU A 157 -7.55 -3.19 9.74
CA GLU A 157 -7.49 -2.56 8.41
C GLU A 157 -6.82 -3.48 7.39
N ILE A 158 -5.71 -4.12 7.78
CA ILE A 158 -5.03 -5.14 6.95
C ILE A 158 -5.97 -6.31 6.64
N CYS A 159 -6.75 -6.76 7.63
CA CYS A 159 -7.74 -7.83 7.45
C CYS A 159 -8.78 -7.46 6.40
N ARG A 160 -9.33 -6.25 6.47
CA ARG A 160 -10.31 -5.75 5.48
C ARG A 160 -9.69 -5.64 4.09
N LEU A 161 -8.48 -5.12 4.01
CA LEU A 161 -7.83 -4.82 2.72
C LEU A 161 -7.31 -6.07 2.01
N MET A 162 -6.81 -7.05 2.75
CA MET A 162 -6.31 -8.32 2.20
C MET A 162 -7.35 -9.43 2.15
N ASP A 163 -8.58 -9.17 2.60
CA ASP A 163 -9.65 -10.15 2.81
C ASP A 163 -9.15 -11.38 3.61
N LEU A 164 -8.71 -11.10 4.83
CA LEU A 164 -8.14 -12.09 5.75
C LEU A 164 -8.83 -12.01 7.12
N ASN A 165 -8.93 -13.15 7.80
CA ASN A 165 -9.23 -13.13 9.23
C ASN A 165 -7.98 -12.71 10.03
N TYR A 166 -8.20 -12.28 11.28
CA TYR A 166 -7.14 -11.78 12.16
C TYR A 166 -5.99 -12.78 12.33
N GLN A 167 -6.31 -14.05 12.56
CA GLN A 167 -5.29 -15.09 12.76
C GLN A 167 -4.46 -15.31 11.50
N SER A 168 -5.07 -15.28 10.33
CA SER A 168 -4.40 -15.41 9.03
C SER A 168 -3.48 -14.21 8.75
N ALA A 169 -3.95 -12.99 9.00
CA ALA A 169 -3.12 -11.79 8.86
C ALA A 169 -1.94 -11.82 9.83
N TYR A 170 -2.17 -12.17 11.09
CA TYR A 170 -1.13 -12.32 12.10
C TYR A 170 -0.10 -13.38 11.68
N ASN A 171 -0.55 -14.58 11.32
CA ASN A 171 0.32 -15.68 10.88
C ASN A 171 1.12 -15.30 9.64
N LEU A 172 0.49 -14.64 8.66
CA LEU A 172 1.16 -14.20 7.43
C LEU A 172 2.25 -13.18 7.74
N LEU A 173 1.98 -12.20 8.59
CA LEU A 173 2.96 -11.21 9.01
C LEU A 173 4.12 -11.87 9.78
N GLN A 174 3.83 -12.75 10.74
CA GLN A 174 4.85 -13.46 11.51
C GLN A 174 5.76 -14.31 10.61
N ARG A 175 5.19 -15.04 9.65
CA ARG A 175 5.97 -15.82 8.67
C ARG A 175 6.82 -14.93 7.78
N SER A 176 6.29 -13.78 7.36
CA SER A 176 7.02 -12.80 6.55
C SER A 176 8.24 -12.25 7.31
N LEU A 177 8.04 -11.86 8.57
CA LEU A 177 9.12 -11.37 9.43
C LEU A 177 10.15 -12.45 9.76
N THR A 178 9.70 -13.68 9.99
CA THR A 178 10.59 -14.83 10.23
C THR A 178 11.49 -15.08 9.02
N LYS A 179 10.91 -15.04 7.83
CA LYS A 179 11.64 -15.24 6.58
C LYS A 179 12.66 -14.12 6.33
N LEU A 180 12.27 -12.86 6.54
CA LEU A 180 13.20 -11.72 6.46
C LEU A 180 14.37 -11.87 7.44
N ARG A 181 14.08 -12.31 8.68
CA ARG A 181 15.10 -12.56 9.71
C ARG A 181 16.09 -13.64 9.26
N GLU A 182 15.59 -14.78 8.79
CA GLU A 182 16.42 -15.89 8.30
C GLU A 182 17.29 -15.49 7.10
N SER A 183 16.74 -14.70 6.16
CA SER A 183 17.49 -14.23 4.99
C SER A 183 18.50 -13.13 5.31
N SER A 184 18.31 -12.38 6.41
CA SER A 184 19.18 -11.26 6.79
C SER A 184 20.45 -11.69 7.54
N GLY A 185 20.46 -12.88 8.16
CA GLY A 185 21.57 -13.31 9.02
C GLY A 185 21.74 -12.49 10.30
N ILE A 186 20.79 -11.60 10.63
CA ILE A 186 20.88 -10.66 11.76
C ILE A 186 20.38 -11.32 13.05
N SER A 187 21.19 -11.25 14.10
CA SER A 187 20.89 -11.77 15.45
C SER A 187 19.64 -11.11 16.07
N LEU A 188 18.86 -11.89 16.83
CA LEU A 188 17.56 -11.54 17.43
C LEU A 188 17.54 -10.18 18.17
N LEU A 189 18.68 -9.81 18.77
CA LEU A 189 18.84 -8.58 19.55
C LEU A 189 18.85 -7.30 18.68
N LEU A 190 19.41 -7.36 17.48
CA LEU A 190 19.44 -6.24 16.53
C LEU A 190 18.08 -6.05 15.86
N PHE A 191 17.34 -7.14 15.61
CA PHE A 191 16.02 -7.09 15.00
C PHE A 191 14.98 -6.35 15.87
N ILE A 192 15.05 -6.50 17.21
CA ILE A 192 14.15 -5.80 18.13
C ILE A 192 14.47 -4.30 18.19
N GLN A 193 15.76 -3.92 18.10
CA GLN A 193 16.19 -2.53 18.02
C GLN A 193 15.82 -1.89 16.66
N ILE A 194 15.96 -2.62 15.55
CA ILE A 194 15.57 -2.21 14.18
C ILE A 194 14.04 -2.10 14.04
N ASN A 195 13.24 -2.94 14.71
CA ASN A 195 11.77 -2.91 14.68
C ASN A 195 11.16 -1.61 15.23
N THR A 196 11.90 -0.90 16.09
CA THR A 196 11.41 0.34 16.71
C THR A 196 11.99 1.60 16.07
N LEU A 197 13.25 1.55 15.58
CA LEU A 197 13.93 2.70 14.99
C LEU A 197 14.09 2.64 13.47
N CYS A 198 14.41 1.49 12.89
CA CYS A 198 14.89 1.43 11.50
C CYS A 198 13.78 1.25 10.48
N ILE A 199 12.69 0.53 10.76
CA ILE A 199 11.64 0.39 9.73
C ILE A 199 10.91 1.73 9.47
N LYS A 200 10.77 2.58 10.50
CA LYS A 200 10.23 3.94 10.33
C LYS A 200 11.22 4.91 9.67
N ASN A 201 12.51 4.90 10.04
CA ASN A 201 13.51 5.78 9.41
C ASN A 201 14.03 5.30 8.05
N PHE A 202 13.83 4.04 7.67
CA PHE A 202 14.37 3.49 6.43
C PHE A 202 13.34 3.45 5.30
N ILE A 203 12.05 3.48 5.64
CA ILE A 203 10.96 3.67 4.67
C ILE A 203 10.69 5.16 4.43
N PHE A 204 10.90 6.01 5.44
CA PHE A 204 10.92 7.47 5.31
C PHE A 204 12.36 7.96 5.12
N CYS A 205 12.91 7.81 3.91
CA CYS A 205 13.95 8.76 3.49
C CYS A 205 13.22 10.03 3.09
N GLU A 206 13.36 11.06 3.92
CA GLU A 206 13.25 12.47 3.52
C GLU A 206 14.59 12.94 2.96
#